data_AF-A0A2E8AVJ2-F1
#
_entry.id   AF-A0A2E8AVJ2-F1
#
_cell.length_a   1.000
_cell.length_b   1.000
_cell.length_c   1.000
_cell.angle_alpha   90.00
_cell.angle_beta   90.00
_cell.angle_gamma   90.00
#
_symmetry.space_group_name_H-M   'P 1'
#
loop_
_entity.id
_entity.type
_entity.pdbx_description
1 polymer ?
#
loop_
_entity_poly.entity_id
_entity_poly.type
_entity_poly.pdbx_seq_one_letter_code
_entity_poly.pdbx_strand_id
1 'polypeptide(L)' 'MGCSERRKEIKRRRHRRKKVGHYKSRLDKATPSEKVHIASKLRSLTPGAEMLVAAWGLEER' A
#
# COMPACT_ATOMS: atom_id res chain seq x y z
N MET A 1 -16.19 21.26 14.00
CA MET A 1 -16.43 19.86 13.59
C MET A 1 -15.55 18.92 14.41
N GLY A 2 -16.09 18.31 15.46
CA GLY A 2 -15.37 17.39 16.34
C GLY A 2 -15.10 16.04 15.67
N CYS A 3 -13.98 15.92 14.95
CA CYS A 3 -13.58 14.66 14.36
C CYS A 3 -12.94 13.77 15.43
N SER A 4 -13.75 12.88 16.04
CA SER A 4 -13.26 11.81 16.92
C SER A 4 -12.06 11.10 16.29
N GLU A 5 -10.95 11.00 17.03
CA GLU A 5 -9.72 10.33 16.58
C GLU A 5 -9.97 8.88 16.12
N ARG A 6 -10.94 8.20 16.75
CA ARG A 6 -11.41 6.88 16.32
C ARG A 6 -11.94 6.89 14.88
N ARG A 7 -12.75 7.89 14.51
CA ARG A 7 -13.28 8.01 13.15
C ARG A 7 -12.15 8.31 12.15
N LYS A 8 -11.17 9.13 12.52
CA LYS A 8 -9.99 9.42 11.68
C LYS A 8 -9.17 8.15 11.43
N GLU A 9 -8.90 7.36 12.47
CA GLU A 9 -8.14 6.12 12.33
C GLU A 9 -8.90 5.08 11.48
N ILE A 10 -10.21 4.93 11.66
CA ILE A 10 -11.03 4.06 10.79
C ILE A 10 -10.93 4.51 9.32
N LYS A 11 -11.00 5.82 9.04
CA LYS A 11 -10.83 6.35 7.68
C LYS A 11 -9.43 6.04 7.13
N ARG A 12 -8.37 6.24 7.91
CA ARG A 12 -6.98 5.90 7.51
C ARG A 12 -6.85 4.41 7.19
N ARG A 13 -7.40 3.51 8.03
CA ARG A 13 -7.40 2.06 7.79
C ARG A 13 -8.12 1.69 6.49
N ARG A 14 -9.31 2.26 6.25
CA ARG A 14 -10.08 2.04 5.01
C ARG A 14 -9.31 2.53 3.78
N HIS A 15 -8.68 3.71 3.88
CA HIS A 15 -7.85 4.26 2.81
C HIS A 15 -6.66 3.35 2.49
N ARG A 16 -5.91 2.90 3.51
CA ARG A 16 -4.81 1.94 3.34
C ARG A 16 -5.29 0.67 2.65
N ARG A 17 -6.38 0.05 3.12
CA ARG A 17 -6.95 -1.17 2.50
C ARG A 17 -7.31 -0.97 1.02
N LYS A 18 -7.97 0.15 0.68
CA LYS A 18 -8.33 0.47 -0.71
C LYS A 18 -7.11 0.64 -1.60
N LYS A 19 -6.09 1.36 -1.13
CA LYS A 19 -4.86 1.62 -1.91
C LYS A 19 -4.02 0.37 -2.09
N VAL A 20 -3.86 -0.45 -1.06
CA VAL A 20 -3.19 -1.76 -1.15
C VAL A 20 -3.88 -2.64 -2.20
N GLY A 21 -5.22 -2.75 -2.16
CA GLY A 21 -5.96 -3.50 -3.19
C GLY A 21 -5.77 -2.95 -4.61
N HIS A 22 -5.77 -1.62 -4.77
CA HIS A 22 -5.52 -0.98 -6.06
C HIS A 22 -4.11 -1.27 -6.61
N TYR A 23 -3.08 -1.22 -5.75
CA TYR A 23 -1.72 -1.58 -6.17
C TYR A 23 -1.63 -3.05 -6.55
N LYS A 24 -2.25 -3.95 -5.76
CA LYS A 24 -2.30 -5.38 -6.07
C LYS A 24 -2.90 -5.64 -7.46
N SER A 25 -4.03 -5.02 -7.80
CA SER A 25 -4.65 -5.16 -9.13
C SER A 25 -3.80 -4.61 -10.28
N ARG A 26 -2.87 -3.69 -10.00
CA ARG A 26 -1.96 -3.14 -11.01
C ARG A 26 -0.74 -4.02 -11.24
N LEU A 27 -0.38 -4.87 -10.28
CA LEU A 27 0.82 -5.72 -10.38
C LEU A 27 0.78 -6.68 -11.56
N ASP A 28 -0.40 -7.19 -11.90
CA ASP A 28 -0.60 -8.15 -12.99
C ASP A 28 -0.15 -7.60 -14.36
N LYS A 29 -0.24 -6.27 -14.54
CA LYS A 29 0.14 -5.57 -15.79
C LYS A 29 1.34 -4.64 -15.63
N ALA A 30 1.92 -4.58 -14.43
CA ALA A 30 2.96 -3.61 -14.12
C ALA A 30 4.29 -4.00 -14.74
N THR A 31 4.95 -3.03 -15.36
CA THR A 31 6.34 -3.13 -15.80
C THR A 31 7.29 -3.24 -14.59
N PRO A 32 8.54 -3.74 -14.76
CA PRO A 32 9.51 -3.82 -13.66
C PRO A 32 9.74 -2.48 -12.96
N SER A 33 9.83 -1.38 -13.70
CA SER A 33 9.98 -0.02 -13.14
C SER A 33 8.77 0.41 -12.31
N GLU A 34 7.56 0.05 -12.75
CA GLU A 34 6.33 0.32 -11.98
C GLU A 34 6.25 -0.50 -10.71
N LYS A 35 6.75 -1.74 -10.71
CA LYS A 35 6.82 -2.60 -9.51
C LYS A 35 7.69 -1.97 -8.42
N VAL A 36 8.84 -1.39 -8.79
CA VAL A 36 9.70 -0.62 -7.88
C VAL A 36 8.96 0.60 -7.31
N HIS A 37 8.26 1.36 -8.17
CA HIS A 37 7.45 2.49 -7.71
C HIS A 37 6.28 2.08 -6.79
N ILE A 38 5.68 0.91 -7.03
CA ILE A 38 4.64 0.35 -6.17
C ILE A 38 5.22 -0.04 -4.80
N ALA A 39 6.39 -0.66 -4.75
CA ALA A 39 7.08 -0.99 -3.50
C ALA A 39 7.31 0.27 -2.63
N SER A 40 7.86 1.34 -3.22
CA SER A 40 8.08 2.62 -2.52
C SER A 40 6.77 3.27 -2.04
N LYS A 41 5.69 3.15 -2.81
CA LYS A 41 4.36 3.63 -2.40
C LYS A 41 3.76 2.81 -1.27
N LEU A 42 4.01 1.50 -1.22
CA LEU A 42 3.56 0.65 -0.11
C LEU A 42 4.28 1.02 1.18
N ARG A 43 5.61 1.21 1.13
CA ARG A 43 6.45 1.62 2.28
C ARG A 43 5.98 2.92 2.94
N SER A 44 5.60 3.92 2.15
CA SER A 44 5.08 5.19 2.66
C SER A 44 3.63 5.14 3.16
N LEU A 45 2.82 4.17 2.68
CA LEU A 45 1.39 4.11 2.96
C LEU A 45 1.05 3.34 4.25
N THR A 46 1.74 2.22 4.51
CA THR A 46 1.35 1.28 5.56
C THR A 46 2.55 0.89 6.41
N PRO A 47 2.47 1.01 7.75
CA PRO A 47 3.48 0.42 8.61
C PRO A 47 3.47 -1.11 8.45
N GLY A 48 4.64 -1.71 8.25
CA GLY A 48 4.76 -3.15 7.92
C GLY A 48 4.62 -3.47 6.43
N ALA A 49 4.81 -2.48 5.56
CA ALA A 49 4.81 -2.69 4.11
C ALA A 49 5.81 -3.74 3.63
N GLU A 50 6.93 -3.94 4.34
CA GLU A 50 7.96 -4.92 3.98
C GLU A 50 7.38 -6.34 3.86
N MET A 51 6.45 -6.73 4.73
CA MET A 51 5.77 -8.03 4.61
C MET A 51 4.94 -8.13 3.32
N LEU A 52 4.31 -7.03 2.89
CA LEU A 52 3.54 -7.00 1.65
C LEU A 52 4.44 -6.98 0.42
N VAL A 53 5.56 -6.26 0.48
CA VAL A 53 6.58 -6.20 -0.57
C VAL A 53 7.19 -7.59 -0.80
N ALA A 54 7.59 -8.27 0.27
CA ALA A 54 8.10 -9.65 0.22
C ALA A 54 7.05 -10.64 -0.31
N ALA A 55 5.83 -10.61 0.24
CA ALA A 55 4.75 -11.50 -0.20
C ALA A 55 4.33 -11.29 -1.66
N TRP A 56 4.58 -10.11 -2.24
CA TRP A 56 4.27 -9.79 -3.63
C TRP A 56 5.49 -9.89 -4.56
N GLY A 57 6.65 -10.30 -4.04
CA GLY A 57 7.88 -10.45 -4.83
C GLY A 57 8.37 -9.12 -5.41
N LEU A 58 8.17 -8.01 -4.70
CA LEU A 58 8.57 -6.66 -5.10
C LEU A 58 9.91 -6.24 -4.48
N GLU A 59 10.69 -7.19 -3.98
CA GLU A 59 12.04 -6.95 -3.47
C GLU A 59 12.93 -6.48 -4.62
N GLU A 60 13.60 -5.34 -4.41
CA GLU A 60 14.59 -4.83 -5.35
C GLU A 60 15.72 -5.86 -5.46
N ARG A 61 15.88 -6.44 -6.64
CA ARG A 61 17.10 -7.16 -7.05
C ARG A 61 18.04 -6.21 -7.76
#